data_AF-A0A8C3CP64-F1
#
_entry.id   AF-A0A8C3CP64-F1
#
_cell.length_a   1.000
_cell.length_b   1.000
_cell.length_c   1.000
_cell.angle_alpha   90.00
_cell.angle_beta   90.00
_cell.angle_gamma   90.00
#
_symmetry.space_group_name_H-M   'P 1'
#
loop_
_entity.id
_entity.type
_entity.pdbx_description
1 polymer ?
#
loop_
_entity_poly.entity_id
_entity_poly.type
_entity_poly.pdbx_seq_one_letter_code
_entity_poly.pdbx_strand_id
1 'polypeptide(L)'
;MRLTPCQAALAGAIGLNLLLLYCAWLRPGRGGPPPRCRPPREAPGVTVLLRDFEDFENDVAGTARSFAALPLPVLVAAEAAPYPPVPLPAGARLLLLRPAPDRPPRDSRPELHVRTRHVALVPDGARARPGLLERMRATLEAGDDARVVAAPVGTEPLRCLGLRVELREWTARYGPGGPGGACGAVEGAAVLLLRTRDLFNLSFPLARPLPTALFVQAALRGWGLRVLPEAFPAAPPALPASPHNRWKAESLAGARRRRLMRELGIKREVLADGRERWYGCGKDTARCFGTVHARTPQYLLAGRWTPPCCLRALRETARHVAEALEAAGVRYWLEGGSLLGAVRLRDVIPWDYDVDLGIYREDAGKCRWLREVEAAGGGAVEDAEGFTAMAPNNARAFLELKFGPGAVENPEYPNPAVKRLGQGD
;
A
#
# COMPACT_ATOMS: atom_id res chain seq x y z
N MET A 1 5.48 61.81 -46.78
CA MET A 1 6.16 60.51 -47.03
C MET A 1 5.22 59.65 -47.87
N ARG A 2 5.66 59.18 -49.04
CA ARG A 2 4.83 58.32 -49.90
C ARG A 2 4.94 56.88 -49.39
N LEU A 3 3.84 56.33 -48.88
CA LEU A 3 3.75 54.92 -48.48
C LEU A 3 3.98 54.04 -49.72
N THR A 4 4.90 53.09 -49.62
CA THR A 4 5.14 52.14 -50.71
C THR A 4 3.99 51.14 -50.80
N PRO A 5 3.74 50.53 -51.98
CA PRO A 5 2.68 49.53 -52.14
C PRO A 5 2.80 48.37 -51.14
N CYS A 6 4.03 48.01 -50.77
CA CYS A 6 4.31 46.96 -49.79
C CYS A 6 3.94 47.38 -48.35
N GLN A 7 4.14 48.65 -47.99
CA GLN A 7 3.72 49.19 -46.69
C GLN A 7 2.20 49.29 -46.58
N ALA A 8 1.51 49.61 -47.68
CA ALA A 8 0.06 49.61 -47.74
C ALA A 8 -0.52 48.19 -47.61
N ALA A 9 0.09 47.20 -48.28
CA ALA A 9 -0.31 45.80 -48.16
C ALA A 9 -0.11 45.25 -46.74
N LEU A 10 1.03 45.56 -46.10
CA LEU A 10 1.31 45.14 -44.73
C LEU A 10 0.35 45.79 -43.73
N ALA A 11 0.06 47.08 -43.87
CA ALA A 11 -0.92 47.77 -43.04
C ALA A 11 -2.33 47.19 -43.22
N GLY A 12 -2.71 46.83 -44.44
CA GLY A 12 -3.98 46.14 -44.73
C GLY A 12 -4.07 44.76 -44.09
N ALA A 13 -3.00 43.97 -44.14
CA ALA A 13 -2.96 42.64 -43.51
C ALA A 13 -3.02 42.72 -41.98
N ILE A 14 -2.34 43.70 -41.38
CA ILE A 14 -2.40 43.96 -39.93
C ILE A 14 -3.82 44.40 -39.55
N GLY A 15 -4.42 45.32 -40.31
CA GLY A 15 -5.80 45.76 -40.09
C GLY A 15 -6.82 44.62 -40.17
N LEU A 16 -6.68 43.73 -41.16
CA LEU A 16 -7.55 42.56 -41.30
C LEU A 16 -7.38 41.57 -40.13
N ASN A 17 -6.14 41.31 -39.69
CA ASN A 17 -5.91 40.45 -38.52
C ASN A 17 -6.47 41.04 -37.23
N LEU A 18 -6.33 42.35 -37.03
CA LEU A 18 -6.92 43.05 -35.87
C LEU A 18 -8.45 43.04 -35.93
N LEU A 19 -9.05 43.17 -37.12
CA LEU A 19 -10.49 43.07 -37.31
C LEU A 19 -11.00 41.65 -37.03
N LEU A 20 -10.28 40.62 -37.47
CA LEU A 20 -10.60 39.22 -37.19
C LEU A 20 -10.49 38.90 -35.69
N LEU A 21 -9.47 39.42 -35.00
CA LEU A 21 -9.32 39.35 -33.55
C LEU A 21 -10.47 40.06 -32.83
N TYR A 22 -10.84 41.25 -33.27
CA TYR A 22 -11.96 42.02 -32.70
C TYR A 22 -13.30 41.31 -32.92
N CYS A 23 -13.54 40.75 -34.10
CA CYS A 23 -14.74 39.94 -34.40
C CYS A 23 -14.77 38.62 -33.61
N ALA A 24 -13.62 38.00 -33.35
CA ALA A 24 -13.52 36.82 -32.49
C ALA A 24 -13.80 37.18 -31.01
N TRP A 25 -13.40 38.38 -30.59
CA TRP A 25 -13.62 38.88 -29.22
C TRP A 25 -15.06 39.34 -28.98
N LEU A 26 -15.71 39.92 -30.00
CA LEU A 26 -17.12 40.34 -29.96
C LEU A 26 -18.13 39.20 -30.12
N ARG A 27 -17.71 38.01 -30.55
CA ARG A 27 -18.56 36.81 -30.48
C ARG A 27 -18.60 36.38 -29.02
N PRO A 28 -19.74 36.50 -28.30
CA PRO A 28 -19.88 35.82 -27.03
C PRO A 28 -19.77 34.34 -27.37
N GLY A 29 -18.69 33.69 -26.93
CA GLY A 29 -18.57 32.26 -27.07
C GLY A 29 -19.85 31.64 -26.53
N ARG A 30 -20.52 30.81 -27.34
CA ARG A 30 -21.46 29.78 -26.86
C ARG A 30 -20.73 28.72 -25.99
N GLY A 31 -19.71 29.13 -25.25
CA GLY A 31 -19.09 28.42 -24.16
C GLY A 31 -19.65 29.02 -22.88
N GLY A 32 -20.88 28.65 -22.53
CA GLY A 32 -21.18 28.52 -21.11
C GLY A 32 -20.11 27.63 -20.46
N PRO A 33 -19.88 27.73 -19.14
CA PRO A 33 -19.01 26.77 -18.46
C PRO A 33 -19.41 25.37 -18.95
N PRO A 34 -18.46 24.46 -19.26
CA PRO A 34 -18.81 23.10 -19.65
C PRO A 34 -19.90 22.64 -18.69
N PRO A 35 -21.00 22.04 -19.16
CA PRO A 35 -22.09 21.65 -18.28
C PRO A 35 -21.41 20.94 -17.13
N ARG A 36 -21.48 21.53 -15.92
CA ARG A 36 -20.89 20.89 -14.74
C ARG A 36 -21.39 19.47 -14.87
N CYS A 37 -20.49 18.51 -15.08
CA CYS A 37 -20.83 17.09 -15.05
C CYS A 37 -21.32 16.90 -13.62
N ARG A 38 -22.59 17.19 -13.40
CA ARG A 38 -23.26 16.90 -12.16
C ARG A 38 -23.22 15.38 -12.16
N PRO A 39 -22.51 14.75 -11.21
CA PRO A 39 -22.64 13.32 -11.07
C PRO A 39 -24.14 13.01 -11.01
N PRO A 40 -24.60 11.92 -11.64
CA PRO A 40 -26.00 11.52 -11.59
C PRO A 40 -26.46 11.65 -10.14
N ARG A 41 -27.56 12.38 -9.90
CA ARG A 41 -28.10 12.53 -8.55
C ARG A 41 -28.33 11.12 -8.00
N GLU A 42 -27.56 10.74 -6.97
CA GLU A 42 -27.71 9.45 -6.31
C GLU A 42 -29.16 9.30 -5.85
N ALA A 43 -29.80 8.21 -6.25
CA ALA A 43 -31.15 7.90 -5.79
C ALA A 43 -31.10 7.50 -4.31
N PRO A 44 -32.07 7.90 -3.47
CA PRO A 44 -32.21 7.35 -2.13
C PRO A 44 -32.30 5.82 -2.20
N GLY A 45 -31.57 5.10 -1.35
CA GLY A 45 -31.60 3.64 -1.31
C GLY A 45 -30.23 3.01 -1.07
N VAL A 46 -30.19 1.68 -1.15
CA VAL A 46 -28.99 0.86 -0.95
C VAL A 46 -28.80 -0.05 -2.16
N THR A 47 -27.59 -0.14 -2.69
CA THR A 47 -27.19 -1.23 -3.60
C THR A 47 -26.40 -2.27 -2.82
N VAL A 48 -26.81 -3.53 -2.92
CA VAL A 48 -26.05 -4.65 -2.36
C VAL A 48 -24.96 -5.05 -3.34
N LEU A 49 -23.73 -5.20 -2.85
CA LEU A 49 -22.56 -5.56 -3.65
C LEU A 49 -21.87 -6.79 -3.04
N LEU A 50 -21.85 -7.90 -3.79
CA LEU A 50 -21.13 -9.13 -3.44
C LEU A 50 -19.81 -9.16 -4.22
N ARG A 51 -18.70 -9.33 -3.51
CA ARG A 51 -17.35 -9.29 -4.12
C ARG A 51 -16.42 -10.38 -3.59
N ASP A 52 -16.49 -10.67 -2.30
CA ASP A 52 -15.68 -11.70 -1.67
C ASP A 52 -16.44 -13.02 -1.65
N PHE A 53 -16.12 -13.87 -2.62
CA PHE A 53 -16.57 -15.26 -2.72
C PHE A 53 -15.52 -16.08 -3.51
N GLU A 54 -15.64 -17.41 -3.46
CA GLU A 54 -14.77 -18.33 -4.20
C GLU A 54 -15.54 -19.08 -5.28
N ASP A 55 -15.01 -19.10 -6.51
CA ASP A 55 -15.74 -19.70 -7.64
C ASP A 55 -15.98 -21.21 -7.45
N PHE A 56 -15.07 -21.90 -6.77
CA PHE A 56 -15.14 -23.37 -6.62
C PHE A 56 -16.15 -23.85 -5.58
N GLU A 57 -16.53 -23.02 -4.61
CA GLU A 57 -17.52 -23.33 -3.57
C GLU A 57 -18.03 -22.01 -2.98
N ASN A 58 -19.29 -21.68 -3.20
CA ASN A 58 -19.90 -20.43 -2.77
C ASN A 58 -21.43 -20.57 -2.62
N ASP A 59 -22.03 -19.57 -2.00
CA ASP A 59 -23.48 -19.41 -1.84
C ASP A 59 -23.96 -18.08 -2.45
N VAL A 60 -23.31 -17.64 -3.53
CA VAL A 60 -23.58 -16.32 -4.14
C VAL A 60 -25.02 -16.25 -4.65
N ALA A 61 -25.52 -17.33 -5.26
CA ALA A 61 -26.91 -17.39 -5.74
C ALA A 61 -27.92 -17.30 -4.59
N GLY A 62 -27.66 -17.99 -3.46
CA GLY A 62 -28.51 -17.96 -2.28
C GLY A 62 -28.50 -16.60 -1.59
N THR A 63 -27.30 -16.03 -1.42
CA THR A 63 -27.08 -14.68 -0.88
C THR A 63 -27.79 -13.64 -1.75
N ALA A 64 -27.55 -13.65 -3.07
CA ALA A 64 -28.18 -12.72 -4.01
C ALA A 64 -29.70 -12.84 -4.00
N ARG A 65 -30.26 -14.06 -3.94
CA ARG A 65 -31.72 -14.30 -3.88
C ARG A 65 -32.33 -13.75 -2.60
N SER A 66 -31.65 -13.93 -1.47
CA SER A 66 -32.12 -13.41 -0.18
C SER A 66 -32.20 -11.89 -0.16
N PHE A 67 -31.19 -11.20 -0.71
CA PHE A 67 -31.19 -9.73 -0.79
C PHE A 67 -32.07 -9.17 -1.92
N ALA A 68 -32.19 -9.87 -3.05
CA ALA A 68 -33.07 -9.47 -4.15
C ALA A 68 -34.57 -9.63 -3.82
N ALA A 69 -34.91 -10.34 -2.74
CA ALA A 69 -36.27 -10.35 -2.19
C ALA A 69 -36.64 -8.99 -1.55
N LEU A 70 -35.66 -8.15 -1.23
CA LEU A 70 -35.89 -6.76 -0.88
C LEU A 70 -35.97 -5.91 -2.17
N PRO A 71 -36.75 -4.82 -2.21
CA PRO A 71 -36.91 -3.96 -3.39
C PRO A 71 -35.67 -3.07 -3.63
N LEU A 72 -34.50 -3.69 -3.82
CA LEU A 72 -33.22 -3.03 -4.00
C LEU A 72 -32.37 -3.74 -5.06
N PRO A 73 -31.44 -3.04 -5.72
CA PRO A 73 -30.54 -3.64 -6.70
C PRO A 73 -29.43 -4.47 -6.04
N VAL A 74 -29.15 -5.65 -6.61
CA VAL A 74 -28.05 -6.53 -6.21
C VAL A 74 -27.01 -6.62 -7.32
N LEU A 75 -25.73 -6.43 -6.98
CA LEU A 75 -24.60 -6.47 -7.89
C LEU A 75 -23.60 -7.53 -7.42
N VAL A 76 -23.29 -8.50 -8.29
CA VAL A 76 -22.23 -9.47 -8.05
C VAL A 76 -21.02 -9.04 -8.87
N ALA A 77 -19.92 -8.66 -8.23
CA ALA A 77 -18.73 -8.14 -8.88
C ALA A 77 -17.60 -9.18 -8.89
N ALA A 78 -17.16 -9.57 -10.09
CA ALA A 78 -16.15 -10.60 -10.30
C ALA A 78 -15.07 -10.14 -11.29
N GLU A 79 -13.87 -10.72 -11.22
CA GLU A 79 -12.82 -10.44 -12.21
C GLU A 79 -13.19 -11.02 -13.59
N ALA A 80 -13.71 -12.23 -13.59
CA ALA A 80 -14.21 -12.94 -14.76
C ALA A 80 -15.56 -13.58 -14.40
N ALA A 81 -16.26 -14.13 -15.40
CA ALA A 81 -17.49 -14.87 -15.14
C ALA A 81 -17.18 -16.07 -14.22
N PRO A 82 -17.90 -16.22 -13.09
CA PRO A 82 -17.70 -17.35 -12.18
C PRO A 82 -17.92 -18.69 -12.89
N TYR A 83 -17.10 -19.69 -12.55
CA TYR A 83 -17.26 -21.06 -13.01
C TYR A 83 -17.15 -22.05 -11.83
N PRO A 84 -18.17 -22.90 -11.59
CA PRO A 84 -19.38 -23.09 -12.40
C PRO A 84 -20.30 -21.84 -12.45
N PRO A 85 -21.14 -21.70 -13.49
CA PRO A 85 -22.01 -20.54 -13.62
C PRO A 85 -22.93 -20.37 -12.42
N VAL A 86 -23.02 -19.15 -11.88
CA VAL A 86 -23.89 -18.82 -10.75
C VAL A 86 -25.23 -18.30 -11.26
N PRO A 87 -26.36 -19.00 -11.01
CA PRO A 87 -27.68 -18.57 -11.48
C PRO A 87 -28.21 -17.41 -10.63
N LEU A 88 -28.06 -16.19 -11.14
CA LEU A 88 -28.52 -14.98 -10.46
C LEU A 88 -30.04 -14.83 -10.57
N PRO A 89 -30.73 -14.43 -9.47
CA PRO A 89 -32.17 -14.15 -9.48
C PRO A 89 -32.48 -12.86 -10.27
N ALA A 90 -33.76 -12.66 -10.61
CA ALA A 90 -34.24 -11.38 -11.10
C ALA A 90 -33.90 -10.26 -10.11
N GLY A 91 -33.43 -9.10 -10.60
CA GLY A 91 -32.98 -7.98 -9.77
C GLY A 91 -31.49 -8.06 -9.34
N ALA A 92 -30.83 -9.19 -9.55
CA ALA A 92 -29.38 -9.33 -9.41
C ALA A 92 -28.69 -9.35 -10.78
N ARG A 93 -27.51 -8.73 -10.87
CA ARG A 93 -26.71 -8.72 -12.09
C ARG A 93 -25.23 -8.95 -11.83
N LEU A 94 -24.57 -9.58 -12.79
CA LEU A 94 -23.12 -9.79 -12.79
C LEU A 94 -22.41 -8.57 -13.38
N LEU A 95 -21.38 -8.09 -12.70
CA LEU A 95 -20.44 -7.07 -13.16
C LEU A 95 -19.05 -7.69 -13.29
N LEU A 96 -18.48 -7.59 -14.49
CA LEU A 96 -17.11 -8.05 -14.77
C LEU A 96 -16.15 -6.88 -14.68
N LEU A 97 -15.22 -6.95 -13.72
CA LEU A 97 -14.28 -5.88 -13.40
C LEU A 97 -13.04 -5.88 -14.29
N ARG A 98 -12.70 -7.00 -14.93
CA ARG A 98 -11.57 -7.07 -15.86
C ARG A 98 -11.95 -6.42 -17.19
N PRO A 99 -11.18 -5.42 -17.66
CA PRO A 99 -11.35 -4.90 -19.01
C PRO A 99 -11.18 -5.99 -20.07
N ALA A 100 -11.96 -5.92 -21.14
CA ALA A 100 -11.89 -6.83 -22.27
C ALA A 100 -11.89 -6.01 -23.58
N PRO A 101 -11.12 -6.41 -24.61
CA PRO A 101 -10.96 -5.62 -25.83
C PRO A 101 -12.25 -5.48 -26.66
N ASP A 102 -13.21 -6.37 -26.46
CA ASP A 102 -14.53 -6.38 -27.10
C ASP A 102 -15.57 -5.51 -26.36
N ARG A 103 -15.22 -4.89 -25.22
CA ARG A 103 -16.16 -4.14 -24.37
C ARG A 103 -15.70 -2.71 -24.12
N PRO A 104 -16.64 -1.75 -24.04
CA PRO A 104 -16.28 -0.38 -23.71
C PRO A 104 -15.78 -0.27 -22.26
N PRO A 105 -14.85 0.66 -21.95
CA PRO A 105 -14.28 0.82 -20.60
C PRO A 105 -15.29 1.09 -19.48
N ARG A 106 -16.49 1.59 -19.82
CA ARG A 106 -17.56 1.83 -18.85
C ARG A 106 -18.13 0.54 -18.24
N ASP A 107 -18.02 -0.58 -18.95
CA ASP A 107 -18.64 -1.84 -18.52
C ASP A 107 -17.89 -2.45 -17.33
N SER A 108 -16.59 -2.20 -17.21
CA SER A 108 -15.76 -2.67 -16.08
C SER A 108 -15.64 -1.69 -14.92
N ARG A 109 -16.27 -0.51 -15.01
CA ARG A 109 -16.21 0.56 -14.01
C ARG A 109 -17.34 0.46 -12.98
N PRO A 110 -17.11 -0.05 -11.76
CA PRO A 110 -18.18 -0.31 -10.80
C PRO A 110 -18.96 0.93 -10.37
N GLU A 111 -18.33 2.11 -10.36
CA GLU A 111 -18.95 3.39 -10.00
C GLU A 111 -20.08 3.81 -10.96
N LEU A 112 -20.08 3.30 -12.20
CA LEU A 112 -21.15 3.55 -13.18
C LEU A 112 -22.35 2.62 -13.02
N HIS A 113 -22.19 1.56 -12.21
CA HIS A 113 -23.20 0.51 -12.00
C HIS A 113 -23.88 0.62 -10.63
N VAL A 114 -23.49 1.57 -9.78
CA VAL A 114 -24.16 1.85 -8.51
C VAL A 114 -24.79 3.24 -8.59
N ARG A 115 -26.12 3.30 -8.50
CA ARG A 115 -26.89 4.55 -8.65
C ARG A 115 -27.54 5.04 -7.36
N THR A 116 -27.48 4.22 -6.31
CA THR A 116 -28.05 4.52 -5.00
C THR A 116 -27.05 5.31 -4.15
N ARG A 117 -27.55 6.04 -3.15
CA ARG A 117 -26.72 6.84 -2.23
C ARG A 117 -25.83 6.00 -1.32
N HIS A 118 -26.23 4.77 -1.02
CA HIS A 118 -25.53 3.87 -0.12
C HIS A 118 -25.23 2.55 -0.81
N VAL A 119 -24.14 1.92 -0.38
CA VAL A 119 -23.76 0.58 -0.82
C VAL A 119 -23.56 -0.30 0.41
N ALA A 120 -24.11 -1.51 0.35
CA ALA A 120 -23.91 -2.54 1.35
C ALA A 120 -23.01 -3.62 0.75
N LEU A 121 -21.80 -3.73 1.27
CA LEU A 121 -20.83 -4.75 0.94
C LEU A 121 -21.19 -6.01 1.72
N VAL A 122 -21.62 -7.05 1.02
CA VAL A 122 -22.19 -8.25 1.63
C VAL A 122 -21.24 -9.43 1.35
N PRO A 123 -20.77 -10.13 2.40
CA PRO A 123 -19.96 -11.33 2.22
C PRO A 123 -20.85 -12.49 1.74
N ASP A 124 -20.24 -13.43 1.04
CA ASP A 124 -20.92 -14.67 0.66
C ASP A 124 -21.44 -15.45 1.88
N GLY A 125 -22.57 -16.13 1.72
CA GLY A 125 -23.26 -16.85 2.78
C GLY A 125 -24.13 -15.98 3.71
N ALA A 126 -24.20 -14.66 3.51
CA ALA A 126 -25.12 -13.82 4.27
C ALA A 126 -26.58 -13.96 3.79
N ARG A 127 -27.54 -13.71 4.68
CA ARG A 127 -28.98 -13.62 4.35
C ARG A 127 -29.51 -12.26 4.74
N ALA A 128 -30.44 -11.75 3.94
CA ALA A 128 -31.09 -10.48 4.22
C ALA A 128 -31.98 -10.57 5.45
N ARG A 129 -32.01 -9.48 6.22
CA ARG A 129 -32.92 -9.28 7.34
C ARG A 129 -33.71 -7.99 7.11
N PRO A 130 -35.05 -8.05 7.00
CA PRO A 130 -35.87 -6.85 6.80
C PRO A 130 -35.59 -5.77 7.86
N GLY A 131 -35.46 -4.52 7.42
CA GLY A 131 -35.25 -3.36 8.30
C GLY A 131 -33.82 -3.14 8.79
N LEU A 132 -32.91 -4.12 8.66
CA LEU A 132 -31.55 -3.97 9.19
C LEU A 132 -30.68 -3.03 8.33
N LEU A 133 -30.81 -3.07 7.00
CA LEU A 133 -30.13 -2.12 6.11
C LEU A 133 -30.61 -0.68 6.34
N GLU A 134 -31.91 -0.50 6.61
CA GLU A 134 -32.51 0.79 6.94
C GLU A 134 -31.96 1.33 8.26
N ARG A 135 -31.81 0.47 9.29
CA ARG A 135 -31.16 0.84 10.56
C ARG A 135 -29.70 1.20 10.38
N MET A 136 -28.93 0.41 9.63
CA MET A 136 -27.53 0.73 9.31
C MET A 136 -27.40 2.10 8.62
N ARG A 137 -28.30 2.40 7.68
CA ARG A 137 -28.34 3.71 7.01
C ARG A 137 -28.70 4.83 7.99
N ALA A 138 -29.69 4.63 8.84
CA ALA A 138 -30.08 5.61 9.85
C ALA A 138 -28.90 5.93 10.79
N THR A 139 -28.19 4.90 11.27
CA THR A 139 -26.98 5.06 12.09
C THR A 139 -25.86 5.80 11.36
N LEU A 140 -25.65 5.53 10.07
CA LEU A 140 -24.64 6.22 9.26
C LEU A 140 -24.96 7.71 9.03
N GLU A 141 -26.24 8.05 8.95
CA GLU A 141 -26.71 9.42 8.67
C GLU A 141 -27.06 10.20 9.95
N ALA A 142 -27.03 9.58 11.13
CA ALA A 142 -27.29 10.22 12.42
C ALA A 142 -26.24 11.27 12.84
N GLY A 143 -25.15 11.44 12.08
CA GLY A 143 -24.24 12.58 12.20
C GLY A 143 -23.01 12.36 13.09
N ASP A 144 -22.88 11.20 13.72
CA ASP A 144 -21.65 10.80 14.39
C ASP A 144 -20.54 10.59 13.34
N ASP A 145 -19.26 10.83 13.69
CA ASP A 145 -18.09 10.78 12.79
C ASP A 145 -17.84 9.44 12.04
N ALA A 146 -18.74 8.47 12.18
CA ALA A 146 -18.74 7.22 11.45
C ALA A 146 -18.98 7.43 9.94
N ARG A 147 -18.09 6.84 9.12
CA ARG A 147 -18.25 6.74 7.67
C ARG A 147 -18.61 5.34 7.20
N VAL A 148 -18.46 4.35 8.09
CA VAL A 148 -18.79 2.95 7.84
C VAL A 148 -19.61 2.40 9.00
N VAL A 149 -20.67 1.65 8.70
CA VAL A 149 -21.44 0.89 9.68
C VAL A 149 -21.29 -0.60 9.37
N ALA A 150 -20.94 -1.40 10.36
CA ALA A 150 -20.80 -2.85 10.25
C ALA A 150 -21.90 -3.56 11.06
N ALA A 151 -22.42 -4.64 10.51
CA ALA A 151 -23.31 -5.56 11.22
C ALA A 151 -22.79 -6.99 11.07
N PRO A 152 -22.75 -7.80 12.15
CA PRO A 152 -22.30 -9.19 12.10
C PRO A 152 -23.13 -10.04 11.14
N VAL A 153 -22.55 -11.13 10.66
CA VAL A 153 -23.22 -12.20 9.93
C VAL A 153 -23.11 -13.49 10.75
N GLY A 154 -24.25 -14.11 11.07
CA GLY A 154 -24.32 -15.30 11.91
C GLY A 154 -24.44 -14.98 13.40
N THR A 155 -24.01 -15.92 14.24
CA THR A 155 -24.09 -15.82 15.71
C THR A 155 -22.85 -15.24 16.35
N GLU A 156 -21.72 -15.27 15.65
CA GLU A 156 -20.43 -14.79 16.18
C GLU A 156 -20.38 -13.27 16.18
N PRO A 157 -20.01 -12.63 17.32
CA PRO A 157 -19.86 -11.19 17.39
C PRO A 157 -18.63 -10.72 16.61
N LEU A 158 -18.68 -9.49 16.09
CA LEU A 158 -17.52 -8.85 15.47
C LEU A 158 -16.52 -8.41 16.54
N ARG A 159 -15.24 -8.74 16.33
CA ARG A 159 -14.17 -8.19 17.15
C ARG A 159 -13.80 -6.79 16.64
N CYS A 160 -14.06 -5.78 17.46
CA CYS A 160 -13.70 -4.39 17.19
C CYS A 160 -12.20 -4.18 17.39
N LEU A 161 -11.51 -3.67 16.36
CA LEU A 161 -10.07 -3.44 16.38
C LEU A 161 -9.74 -1.98 16.10
N GLY A 162 -8.73 -1.46 16.80
CA GLY A 162 -8.04 -0.24 16.41
C GLY A 162 -7.13 -0.53 15.21
N LEU A 163 -7.05 0.40 14.25
CA LEU A 163 -6.16 0.28 13.11
C LEU A 163 -5.44 1.61 12.86
N ARG A 164 -4.11 1.61 12.94
CA ARG A 164 -3.25 2.72 12.56
C ARG A 164 -2.44 2.34 11.34
N VAL A 165 -2.38 3.23 10.34
CA VAL A 165 -1.62 3.00 9.11
C VAL A 165 -0.61 4.12 8.93
N GLU A 166 0.67 3.75 8.89
CA GLU A 166 1.81 4.65 8.84
C GLU A 166 2.53 4.45 7.49
N LEU A 167 2.13 5.21 6.46
CA LEU A 167 2.67 5.03 5.10
C LEU A 167 4.18 5.31 5.02
N ARG A 168 4.69 6.23 5.85
CA ARG A 168 6.13 6.50 5.96
C ARG A 168 6.90 5.25 6.39
N GLU A 169 6.34 4.49 7.33
CA GLU A 169 6.92 3.25 7.85
C GLU A 169 6.41 1.98 7.15
N TRP A 170 5.57 2.12 6.12
CA TRP A 170 4.97 0.99 5.39
C TRP A 170 4.22 0.02 6.29
N THR A 171 3.67 0.50 7.42
CA THR A 171 3.20 -0.38 8.49
C THR A 171 1.71 -0.17 8.77
N ALA A 172 0.98 -1.27 8.91
CA ALA A 172 -0.37 -1.30 9.46
C ALA A 172 -0.34 -1.97 10.84
N ARG A 173 -0.85 -1.30 11.87
CA ARG A 173 -0.85 -1.77 13.25
C ARG A 173 -2.29 -1.93 13.74
N TYR A 174 -2.65 -3.16 14.06
CA TYR A 174 -3.91 -3.50 14.69
C TYR A 174 -3.71 -3.54 16.21
N GLY A 175 -4.72 -3.10 16.94
CA GLY A 175 -4.71 -3.09 18.39
C GLY A 175 -6.13 -3.19 18.96
N PRO A 176 -6.31 -3.00 20.27
CA PRO A 176 -7.64 -2.94 20.86
C PRO A 176 -8.46 -1.80 20.26
N GLY A 177 -9.79 -1.97 20.20
CA GLY A 177 -10.72 -0.94 19.75
C GLY A 177 -10.64 0.35 20.59
N GLY A 178 -11.09 1.46 20.02
CA GLY A 178 -11.10 2.75 20.71
C GLY A 178 -12.19 2.84 21.80
N PRO A 179 -12.09 3.82 22.70
CA PRO A 179 -13.14 4.09 23.68
C PRO A 179 -14.49 4.38 23.00
N GLY A 180 -15.59 3.97 23.63
CA GLY A 180 -16.95 4.20 23.11
C GLY A 180 -17.37 3.31 21.92
N GLY A 181 -16.64 2.23 21.63
CA GLY A 181 -16.99 1.29 20.56
C GLY A 181 -16.68 1.77 19.14
N ALA A 182 -15.86 2.81 19.01
CA ALA A 182 -15.34 3.26 17.73
C ALA A 182 -14.20 2.34 17.26
N CYS A 183 -14.39 1.68 16.13
CA CYS A 183 -13.42 0.76 15.55
C CYS A 183 -12.68 1.42 14.38
N GLY A 184 -11.42 1.02 14.16
CA GLY A 184 -10.71 1.27 12.90
C GLY A 184 -10.86 0.13 11.90
N ALA A 185 -11.12 -1.08 12.40
CA ALA A 185 -11.39 -2.28 11.61
C ALA A 185 -12.27 -3.25 12.41
N VAL A 186 -12.86 -4.24 11.74
CA VAL A 186 -13.54 -5.38 12.37
C VAL A 186 -12.96 -6.69 11.88
N GLU A 187 -12.97 -7.68 12.75
CA GLU A 187 -12.65 -9.06 12.44
C GLU A 187 -13.88 -9.94 12.67
N GLY A 188 -14.15 -10.84 11.71
CA GLY A 188 -15.40 -11.60 11.60
C GLY A 188 -16.15 -11.29 10.29
N ALA A 189 -17.15 -12.10 9.97
CA ALA A 189 -18.00 -11.91 8.80
C ALA A 189 -18.98 -10.76 9.05
N ALA A 190 -18.94 -9.72 8.23
CA ALA A 190 -19.72 -8.50 8.43
C ALA A 190 -20.31 -7.99 7.11
N VAL A 191 -21.55 -7.50 7.17
CA VAL A 191 -22.08 -6.59 6.16
C VAL A 191 -21.59 -5.18 6.48
N LEU A 192 -21.01 -4.49 5.50
CA LEU A 192 -20.46 -3.14 5.66
C LEU A 192 -21.27 -2.14 4.82
N LEU A 193 -21.85 -1.13 5.44
CA LEU A 193 -22.64 -0.09 4.77
C LEU A 193 -21.92 1.26 4.85
N LEU A 194 -21.80 1.92 3.70
CA LEU A 194 -21.20 3.25 3.55
C LEU A 194 -21.86 4.01 2.40
N ARG A 195 -21.53 5.30 2.25
CA ARG A 195 -22.03 6.10 1.10
C ARG A 195 -21.33 5.68 -0.18
N THR A 196 -22.07 5.64 -1.28
CA THR A 196 -21.56 5.28 -2.60
C THR A 196 -20.40 6.19 -3.01
N ARG A 197 -20.56 7.51 -2.84
CA ARG A 197 -19.49 8.50 -3.05
C ARG A 197 -18.23 8.23 -2.22
N ASP A 198 -18.37 7.72 -1.00
CA ASP A 198 -17.24 7.49 -0.10
C ASP A 198 -16.48 6.25 -0.59
N LEU A 199 -17.19 5.15 -0.91
CA LEU A 199 -16.60 3.93 -1.47
C LEU A 199 -15.84 4.22 -2.77
N PHE A 200 -16.48 4.84 -3.76
CA PHE A 200 -15.87 5.03 -5.09
C PHE A 200 -14.89 6.21 -5.16
N ASN A 201 -14.69 6.94 -4.06
CA ASN A 201 -13.58 7.88 -3.90
C ASN A 201 -12.32 7.23 -3.27
N LEU A 202 -12.38 5.93 -2.97
CA LEU A 202 -11.21 5.12 -2.62
C LEU A 202 -10.43 4.74 -3.88
N SER A 203 -9.11 4.58 -3.75
CA SER A 203 -8.25 4.18 -4.86
C SER A 203 -8.43 2.69 -5.22
N PHE A 204 -8.77 1.87 -4.23
CA PHE A 204 -8.96 0.43 -4.38
C PHE A 204 -10.31 -0.01 -3.77
N PRO A 205 -11.45 0.42 -4.32
CA PRO A 205 -12.76 0.28 -3.67
C PRO A 205 -13.24 -1.17 -3.57
N LEU A 206 -12.89 -2.01 -4.55
CA LEU A 206 -13.31 -3.42 -4.65
C LEU A 206 -12.13 -4.41 -4.68
N ALA A 207 -10.95 -3.97 -4.23
CA ALA A 207 -9.78 -4.85 -4.10
C ALA A 207 -10.02 -5.89 -3.01
N ARG A 208 -9.44 -7.09 -3.17
CA ARG A 208 -9.70 -8.24 -2.29
C ARG A 208 -8.49 -8.56 -1.40
N PRO A 209 -8.66 -8.91 -0.11
CA PRO A 209 -9.94 -9.04 0.61
C PRO A 209 -10.58 -7.68 0.89
N LEU A 210 -11.87 -7.55 0.58
CA LEU A 210 -12.56 -6.26 0.51
C LEU A 210 -12.66 -5.55 1.86
N PRO A 211 -13.00 -6.22 2.98
CA PRO A 211 -12.96 -5.56 4.29
C PRO A 211 -11.57 -5.01 4.61
N THR A 212 -10.51 -5.75 4.28
CA THR A 212 -9.13 -5.31 4.56
C THR A 212 -8.76 -4.10 3.70
N ALA A 213 -9.10 -4.12 2.41
CA ALA A 213 -8.87 -3.00 1.50
C ALA A 213 -9.62 -1.74 1.96
N LEU A 214 -10.87 -1.89 2.40
CA LEU A 214 -11.68 -0.80 2.93
C LEU A 214 -11.06 -0.22 4.20
N PHE A 215 -10.78 -1.05 5.22
CA PHE A 215 -10.33 -0.56 6.52
C PHE A 215 -8.97 0.14 6.46
N VAL A 216 -8.01 -0.37 5.69
CA VAL A 216 -6.71 0.30 5.53
C VAL A 216 -6.89 1.68 4.88
N GLN A 217 -7.71 1.79 3.83
CA GLN A 217 -7.96 3.07 3.16
C GLN A 217 -8.81 4.03 4.00
N ALA A 218 -9.72 3.51 4.81
CA ALA A 218 -10.56 4.25 5.74
C ALA A 218 -9.73 4.81 6.91
N ALA A 219 -8.84 4.01 7.50
CA ALA A 219 -7.94 4.44 8.57
C ALA A 219 -7.01 5.59 8.12
N LEU A 220 -6.48 5.53 6.89
CA LEU A 220 -5.69 6.61 6.30
C LEU A 220 -6.47 7.93 6.12
N ARG A 221 -7.80 7.86 6.06
CA ARG A 221 -8.70 9.02 5.94
C ARG A 221 -9.32 9.42 7.28
N GLY A 222 -8.93 8.78 8.38
CA GLY A 222 -9.48 9.03 9.72
C GLY A 222 -10.97 8.67 9.85
N TRP A 223 -11.47 7.71 9.06
CA TRP A 223 -12.87 7.33 9.10
C TRP A 223 -13.18 6.49 10.34
N GLY A 224 -14.24 6.87 11.06
CA GLY A 224 -14.81 6.03 12.12
C GLY A 224 -15.64 4.87 11.57
N LEU A 225 -15.57 3.72 12.24
CA LEU A 225 -16.47 2.59 12.02
C LEU A 225 -17.34 2.35 13.25
N ARG A 226 -18.66 2.19 13.03
CA ARG A 226 -19.64 1.80 14.06
C ARG A 226 -20.04 0.34 13.85
N VAL A 227 -20.13 -0.43 14.94
CA VAL A 227 -20.67 -1.79 14.91
C VAL A 227 -22.08 -1.79 15.50
N LEU A 228 -23.04 -2.37 14.79
CA LEU A 228 -24.37 -2.65 15.32
C LEU A 228 -24.39 -4.01 16.03
N PRO A 229 -25.18 -4.15 17.11
CA PRO A 229 -25.33 -5.42 17.81
C PRO A 229 -26.17 -6.44 17.01
N GLU A 230 -27.06 -6.00 16.12
CA GLU A 230 -27.90 -6.92 15.36
C GLU A 230 -27.17 -7.59 14.19
N ALA A 231 -27.34 -8.90 14.07
CA ALA A 231 -26.76 -9.69 13.00
C ALA A 231 -27.72 -9.92 11.81
N PHE A 232 -27.12 -10.07 10.63
CA PHE A 232 -27.71 -10.76 9.49
C PHE A 232 -27.58 -12.28 9.68
N PRO A 233 -28.59 -13.10 9.30
CA PRO A 233 -28.44 -14.55 9.37
C PRO A 233 -27.35 -15.05 8.41
N ALA A 234 -26.72 -16.17 8.78
CA ALA A 234 -25.78 -16.88 7.93
C ALA A 234 -26.44 -18.10 7.26
N ALA A 235 -25.97 -18.48 6.08
CA ALA A 235 -26.37 -19.69 5.38
C ALA A 235 -25.76 -20.93 6.04
N PRO A 236 -26.57 -21.97 6.34
CA PRO A 236 -26.05 -23.29 6.68
C PRO A 236 -25.87 -24.18 5.43
N PRO A 237 -24.82 -25.02 5.37
CA PRO A 237 -23.64 -25.09 6.25
C PRO A 237 -22.62 -23.99 5.94
N ALA A 238 -21.72 -23.72 6.89
CA ALA A 238 -20.61 -22.78 6.67
C ALA A 238 -19.70 -23.26 5.53
N LEU A 239 -19.44 -22.38 4.55
CA LEU A 239 -18.57 -22.65 3.42
C LEU A 239 -17.16 -22.08 3.67
N PRO A 240 -16.09 -22.76 3.22
CA PRO A 240 -16.07 -24.05 2.53
C PRO A 240 -16.27 -25.27 3.46
N ALA A 241 -17.02 -26.27 3.01
CA ALA A 241 -17.42 -27.41 3.85
C ALA A 241 -16.31 -28.46 4.03
N SER A 242 -15.50 -28.72 2.99
CA SER A 242 -14.44 -29.75 3.05
C SER A 242 -13.09 -29.19 3.52
N PRO A 243 -12.24 -29.99 4.22
CA PRO A 243 -10.90 -29.56 4.61
C PRO A 243 -10.03 -29.10 3.43
N HIS A 244 -10.12 -29.79 2.29
CA HIS A 244 -9.38 -29.44 1.07
C HIS A 244 -9.80 -28.06 0.54
N ASN A 245 -11.11 -27.80 0.48
CA ASN A 245 -11.63 -26.53 0.00
C ASN A 245 -11.34 -25.37 0.97
N ARG A 246 -11.32 -25.64 2.29
CA ARG A 246 -10.85 -24.67 3.28
C ARG A 246 -9.40 -24.28 3.07
N TRP A 247 -8.50 -25.27 2.93
CA TRP A 247 -7.09 -25.02 2.63
C TRP A 247 -6.91 -24.21 1.33
N LYS A 248 -7.70 -24.52 0.29
CA LYS A 248 -7.69 -23.80 -0.98
C LYS A 248 -8.14 -22.34 -0.81
N ALA A 249 -9.24 -22.10 -0.09
CA ALA A 249 -9.74 -20.77 0.21
C ALA A 249 -8.73 -19.94 1.03
N GLU A 250 -8.13 -20.52 2.07
CA GLU A 250 -7.12 -19.88 2.91
C GLU A 250 -5.86 -19.54 2.11
N SER A 251 -5.41 -20.44 1.25
CA SER A 251 -4.26 -20.22 0.37
C SER A 251 -4.50 -19.05 -0.59
N LEU A 252 -5.68 -19.01 -1.22
CA LEU A 252 -6.10 -17.91 -2.10
C LEU A 252 -6.29 -16.59 -1.34
N ALA A 253 -6.87 -16.63 -0.14
CA ALA A 253 -6.99 -15.46 0.73
C ALA A 253 -5.62 -14.90 1.12
N GLY A 254 -4.67 -15.76 1.47
CA GLY A 254 -3.28 -15.38 1.76
C GLY A 254 -2.59 -14.74 0.55
N ALA A 255 -2.72 -15.33 -0.64
CA ALA A 255 -2.17 -14.77 -1.88
C ALA A 255 -2.77 -13.40 -2.22
N ARG A 256 -4.10 -13.25 -2.12
CA ARG A 256 -4.81 -11.98 -2.35
C ARG A 256 -4.40 -10.92 -1.33
N ARG A 257 -4.29 -11.28 -0.03
CA ARG A 257 -3.82 -10.35 1.00
C ARG A 257 -2.40 -9.86 0.71
N ARG A 258 -1.48 -10.75 0.31
CA ARG A 258 -0.11 -10.34 -0.08
C ARG A 258 -0.11 -9.35 -1.25
N ARG A 259 -0.93 -9.61 -2.29
CA ARG A 259 -1.09 -8.70 -3.43
C ARG A 259 -1.65 -7.34 -3.00
N LEU A 260 -2.73 -7.34 -2.21
CA LEU A 260 -3.37 -6.14 -1.69
C LEU A 260 -2.38 -5.28 -0.88
N MET A 261 -1.65 -5.87 0.06
CA MET A 261 -0.72 -5.12 0.90
C MET A 261 0.41 -4.50 0.08
N ARG A 262 0.88 -5.20 -0.96
CA ARG A 262 1.84 -4.64 -1.91
C ARG A 262 1.27 -3.43 -2.66
N GLU A 263 0.03 -3.52 -3.15
CA GLU A 263 -0.67 -2.42 -3.86
C GLU A 263 -0.92 -1.21 -2.95
N LEU A 264 -1.26 -1.44 -1.69
CA LEU A 264 -1.45 -0.38 -0.69
C LEU A 264 -0.12 0.21 -0.17
N GLY A 265 1.02 -0.38 -0.53
CA GLY A 265 2.33 0.02 -0.02
C GLY A 265 2.51 -0.27 1.47
N ILE A 266 1.97 -1.39 1.94
CA ILE A 266 2.16 -1.93 3.30
C ILE A 266 3.13 -3.11 3.21
N LYS A 267 4.22 -3.06 3.98
CA LYS A 267 5.28 -4.08 4.03
C LYS A 267 5.32 -4.83 5.35
N ARG A 268 4.69 -4.30 6.40
CA ARG A 268 4.57 -4.93 7.71
C ARG A 268 3.16 -4.72 8.26
N GLU A 269 2.57 -5.80 8.75
CA GLU A 269 1.31 -5.79 9.49
C GLU A 269 1.57 -6.34 10.89
N VAL A 270 1.25 -5.56 11.92
CA VAL A 270 1.31 -5.96 13.32
C VAL A 270 -0.11 -6.25 13.77
N LEU A 271 -0.41 -7.49 14.14
CA LEU A 271 -1.74 -7.94 14.55
C LEU A 271 -2.01 -7.58 16.02
N ALA A 272 -3.28 -7.61 16.42
CA ALA A 272 -3.69 -7.25 17.78
C ALA A 272 -3.12 -8.17 18.87
N ASP A 273 -2.68 -9.39 18.50
CA ASP A 273 -2.01 -10.34 19.38
C ASP A 273 -0.47 -10.23 19.35
N GLY A 274 0.07 -9.20 18.67
CA GLY A 274 1.50 -8.96 18.54
C GLY A 274 2.19 -9.76 17.43
N ARG A 275 1.50 -10.71 16.78
CA ARG A 275 2.08 -11.42 15.63
C ARG A 275 2.30 -10.47 14.45
N GLU A 276 3.34 -10.75 13.67
CA GLU A 276 3.68 -9.93 12.51
C GLU A 276 3.54 -10.69 11.20
N ARG A 277 3.11 -9.96 10.17
CA ARG A 277 3.10 -10.44 8.79
C ARG A 277 3.93 -9.50 7.93
N TRP A 278 4.76 -10.08 7.09
CA TRP A 278 5.72 -9.36 6.24
C TRP A 278 5.34 -9.50 4.76
N TYR A 279 5.42 -8.38 4.05
CA TYR A 279 5.10 -8.27 2.62
C TYR A 279 6.21 -7.60 1.81
N GLY A 280 7.38 -7.42 2.43
CA GLY A 280 8.58 -6.84 1.84
C GLY A 280 9.61 -7.88 1.38
N CYS A 281 10.88 -7.51 1.39
CA CYS A 281 11.98 -8.41 1.03
C CYS A 281 12.29 -9.42 2.15
N GLY A 282 12.74 -10.60 1.76
CA GLY A 282 13.43 -11.60 2.59
C GLY A 282 14.82 -11.91 2.04
N LYS A 283 15.49 -12.89 2.64
CA LYS A 283 16.86 -13.31 2.30
C LYS A 283 17.02 -13.67 0.81
N ASP A 284 16.06 -14.44 0.29
CA ASP A 284 16.09 -14.96 -1.08
C ASP A 284 15.49 -14.01 -2.11
N THR A 285 15.36 -12.72 -1.78
CA THR A 285 14.74 -11.72 -2.66
C THR A 285 15.58 -10.46 -2.72
N ALA A 286 15.51 -9.74 -3.85
CA ALA A 286 16.10 -8.42 -3.93
C ALA A 286 15.52 -7.48 -2.86
N ARG A 287 16.34 -6.56 -2.35
CA ARG A 287 15.91 -5.51 -1.43
C ARG A 287 14.81 -4.64 -2.06
N CYS A 288 14.04 -3.94 -1.22
CA CYS A 288 12.82 -3.25 -1.66
C CYS A 288 13.02 -2.02 -2.56
N PHE A 289 14.23 -1.51 -2.72
CA PHE A 289 14.56 -0.37 -3.56
C PHE A 289 15.79 -0.70 -4.42
N GLY A 290 15.83 -0.16 -5.64
CA GLY A 290 16.91 -0.44 -6.59
C GLY A 290 18.28 0.14 -6.19
N THR A 291 19.14 0.30 -7.18
CA THR A 291 20.43 0.99 -7.01
C THR A 291 20.20 2.43 -6.53
N VAL A 292 20.94 2.83 -5.51
CA VAL A 292 20.86 4.19 -4.97
C VAL A 292 21.70 5.11 -5.87
N HIS A 293 21.09 6.17 -6.37
CA HIS A 293 21.77 7.19 -7.17
C HIS A 293 21.91 8.48 -6.35
N ALA A 294 23.06 9.14 -6.44
CA ALA A 294 23.34 10.39 -5.73
C ALA A 294 22.96 10.35 -4.23
N ARG A 295 23.23 9.23 -3.56
CA ARG A 295 22.92 8.98 -2.13
C ARG A 295 21.44 9.16 -1.76
N THR A 296 20.52 9.08 -2.73
CA THR A 296 19.08 9.27 -2.51
C THR A 296 18.29 8.02 -2.94
N PRO A 297 17.84 7.20 -1.98
CA PRO A 297 16.99 6.05 -2.27
C PRO A 297 15.59 6.44 -2.77
N GLN A 298 15.00 5.59 -3.61
CA GLN A 298 13.68 5.83 -4.23
C GLN A 298 12.56 6.11 -3.21
N TYR A 299 12.60 5.48 -2.03
CA TYR A 299 11.54 5.65 -1.03
C TYR A 299 11.44 7.08 -0.48
N LEU A 300 12.55 7.84 -0.47
CA LEU A 300 12.55 9.24 -0.05
C LEU A 300 11.75 10.10 -1.03
N LEU A 301 11.87 9.82 -2.34
CA LEU A 301 11.09 10.49 -3.39
C LEU A 301 9.59 10.19 -3.27
N ALA A 302 9.24 9.02 -2.72
CA ALA A 302 7.86 8.65 -2.41
C ALA A 302 7.33 9.26 -1.09
N GLY A 303 8.12 10.10 -0.41
CA GLY A 303 7.76 10.68 0.88
C GLY A 303 7.70 9.65 2.02
N ARG A 304 8.43 8.54 1.88
CA ARG A 304 8.47 7.43 2.83
C ARG A 304 9.87 7.25 3.41
N TRP A 305 9.96 6.44 4.46
CA TRP A 305 11.21 6.03 5.07
C TRP A 305 11.64 4.65 4.58
N THR A 306 12.72 4.11 5.13
CA THR A 306 13.25 2.81 4.74
C THR A 306 12.21 1.73 5.03
N PRO A 307 11.95 0.83 4.06
CA PRO A 307 11.09 -0.33 4.27
C PRO A 307 11.47 -1.11 5.55
N PRO A 308 10.50 -1.46 6.42
CA PRO A 308 10.79 -2.08 7.70
C PRO A 308 11.46 -3.46 7.57
N CYS A 309 11.21 -4.17 6.46
CA CYS A 309 11.88 -5.42 6.13
C CYS A 309 13.37 -5.22 5.78
N CYS A 310 13.71 -4.09 5.15
CA CYS A 310 15.11 -3.73 4.88
C CYS A 310 15.81 -3.31 6.18
N LEU A 311 15.16 -2.52 7.04
CA LEU A 311 15.70 -2.21 8.37
C LEU A 311 15.91 -3.47 9.22
N ARG A 312 14.98 -4.44 9.15
CA ARG A 312 15.16 -5.75 9.81
C ARG A 312 16.40 -6.46 9.28
N ALA A 313 16.57 -6.54 7.97
CA ALA A 313 17.75 -7.16 7.36
C ALA A 313 19.05 -6.42 7.73
N LEU A 314 19.04 -5.08 7.76
CA LEU A 314 20.21 -4.30 8.21
C LEU A 314 20.59 -4.61 9.66
N ARG A 315 19.62 -4.70 10.57
CA ARG A 315 19.88 -5.09 11.96
C ARG A 315 20.44 -6.49 12.08
N GLU A 316 19.88 -7.44 11.34
CA GLU A 316 20.31 -8.83 11.30
C GLU A 316 21.75 -8.96 10.78
N THR A 317 22.06 -8.31 9.64
CA THR A 317 23.41 -8.27 9.08
C THR A 317 24.40 -7.55 10.00
N ALA A 318 24.02 -6.41 10.59
CA ALA A 318 24.90 -5.68 11.51
C ALA A 318 25.27 -6.52 12.73
N ARG A 319 24.29 -7.26 13.29
CA ARG A 319 24.53 -8.20 14.38
C ARG A 319 25.47 -9.32 13.96
N HIS A 320 25.21 -9.96 12.82
CA HIS A 320 26.06 -11.05 12.32
C HIS A 320 27.49 -10.58 12.08
N VAL A 321 27.68 -9.42 11.46
CA VAL A 321 29.03 -8.84 11.22
C VAL A 321 29.72 -8.53 12.55
N ALA A 322 29.03 -7.93 13.52
CA ALA A 322 29.58 -7.66 14.85
C ALA A 322 30.04 -8.95 15.55
N GLU A 323 29.20 -9.99 15.57
CA GLU A 323 29.53 -11.29 16.15
C GLU A 323 30.75 -11.93 15.45
N ALA A 324 30.87 -11.82 14.13
CA ALA A 324 32.02 -12.30 13.38
C ALA A 324 33.32 -11.54 13.68
N LEU A 325 33.24 -10.20 13.85
CA LEU A 325 34.39 -9.38 14.21
C LEU A 325 34.86 -9.67 15.65
N GLU A 326 33.91 -9.82 16.59
CA GLU A 326 34.21 -10.18 17.98
C GLU A 326 34.85 -11.56 18.09
N ALA A 327 34.31 -12.56 17.39
CA ALA A 327 34.86 -13.92 17.36
C ALA A 327 36.29 -13.97 16.79
N ALA A 328 36.62 -13.05 15.87
CA ALA A 328 37.96 -12.92 15.29
C ALA A 328 38.92 -12.05 16.14
N GLY A 329 38.45 -11.44 17.24
CA GLY A 329 39.26 -10.51 18.04
C GLY A 329 39.61 -9.21 17.29
N VAL A 330 38.70 -8.75 16.42
CA VAL A 330 38.80 -7.48 15.70
C VAL A 330 38.11 -6.39 16.51
N ARG A 331 38.86 -5.33 16.84
CA ARG A 331 38.29 -4.15 17.48
C ARG A 331 37.48 -3.35 16.45
N TYR A 332 36.23 -3.07 16.78
CA TYR A 332 35.31 -2.30 15.94
C TYR A 332 34.53 -1.26 16.75
N TRP A 333 33.96 -0.27 16.07
CA TRP A 333 33.03 0.71 16.64
C TRP A 333 31.97 1.10 15.61
N LEU A 334 30.82 1.59 16.08
CA LEU A 334 29.80 2.17 15.19
C LEU A 334 30.32 3.48 14.59
N GLU A 335 30.09 3.68 13.29
CA GLU A 335 30.51 4.90 12.57
C GLU A 335 29.33 5.70 12.02
N GLY A 336 29.60 6.96 11.66
CA GLY A 336 28.70 7.81 10.88
C GLY A 336 27.24 7.82 11.32
N GLY A 337 26.34 7.50 10.38
CA GLY A 337 24.88 7.46 10.62
C GLY A 337 24.46 6.37 11.61
N SER A 338 25.22 5.27 11.68
CA SER A 338 24.96 4.15 12.59
C SER A 338 25.24 4.52 14.04
N LEU A 339 26.36 5.20 14.32
CA LEU A 339 26.65 5.73 15.65
C LEU A 339 25.61 6.77 16.10
N LEU A 340 25.25 7.68 15.20
CA LEU A 340 24.22 8.69 15.46
C LEU A 340 22.87 8.04 15.79
N GLY A 341 22.45 7.04 15.01
CA GLY A 341 21.23 6.27 15.27
C GLY A 341 21.25 5.58 16.61
N ALA A 342 22.35 4.89 16.95
CA ALA A 342 22.50 4.20 18.22
C ALA A 342 22.40 5.14 19.44
N VAL A 343 23.00 6.34 19.37
CA VAL A 343 22.92 7.32 20.46
C VAL A 343 21.52 7.93 20.56
N ARG A 344 20.92 8.31 19.42
CA ARG A 344 19.67 9.08 19.39
C ARG A 344 18.43 8.21 19.59
N LEU A 345 18.39 7.05 18.95
CA LEU A 345 17.20 6.21 18.79
C LEU A 345 17.39 4.81 19.38
N ARG A 346 18.60 4.44 19.79
CA ARG A 346 18.98 3.07 20.16
C ARG A 346 18.69 2.07 19.01
N ASP A 347 18.75 2.55 17.78
CA ASP A 347 18.43 1.78 16.57
C ASP A 347 18.99 2.46 15.31
N VAL A 348 18.94 1.78 14.17
CA VAL A 348 19.23 2.37 12.85
C VAL A 348 18.28 3.53 12.58
N ILE A 349 18.80 4.62 11.99
CA ILE A 349 17.97 5.78 11.62
C ILE A 349 16.88 5.31 10.61
N PRO A 350 15.59 5.61 10.83
CA PRO A 350 14.49 4.97 10.08
C PRO A 350 14.48 5.20 8.57
N TRP A 351 15.16 6.24 8.09
CA TRP A 351 15.30 6.58 6.67
C TRP A 351 16.69 6.29 6.11
N ASP A 352 17.53 5.60 6.87
CA ASP A 352 18.85 5.17 6.45
C ASP A 352 18.79 3.78 5.80
N TYR A 353 19.78 3.45 4.97
CA TYR A 353 19.74 2.23 4.14
C TYR A 353 20.94 1.31 4.27
N ASP A 354 21.92 1.65 5.09
CA ASP A 354 23.11 0.86 5.39
C ASP A 354 23.48 0.95 6.88
N VAL A 355 24.53 0.20 7.26
CA VAL A 355 25.16 0.26 8.58
C VAL A 355 26.66 0.37 8.37
N ASP A 356 27.29 1.33 9.06
CA ASP A 356 28.71 1.62 8.98
C ASP A 356 29.41 1.21 10.29
N LEU A 357 30.48 0.42 10.15
CA LEU A 357 31.39 0.05 11.23
C LEU A 357 32.81 0.49 10.89
N GLY A 358 33.48 1.12 11.86
CA GLY A 358 34.93 1.32 11.83
C GLY A 358 35.64 0.11 12.42
N ILE A 359 36.78 -0.27 11.84
CA ILE A 359 37.68 -1.30 12.39
C ILE A 359 39.11 -0.78 12.39
N TYR A 360 39.95 -1.31 13.29
CA TYR A 360 41.39 -1.11 13.19
C TYR A 360 41.95 -1.87 11.99
N ARG A 361 42.72 -1.18 11.14
CA ARG A 361 43.32 -1.78 9.94
C ARG A 361 44.22 -2.97 10.28
N GLU A 362 45.02 -2.85 11.33
CA GLU A 362 45.93 -3.92 11.76
C GLU A 362 45.20 -5.18 12.24
N ASP A 363 43.91 -5.07 12.60
CA ASP A 363 43.09 -6.21 13.01
C ASP A 363 42.39 -6.90 11.82
N ALA A 364 42.32 -6.27 10.64
CA ALA A 364 41.54 -6.79 9.51
C ALA A 364 41.94 -8.22 9.11
N GLY A 365 43.24 -8.53 9.15
CA GLY A 365 43.76 -9.86 8.85
C GLY A 365 43.36 -10.96 9.84
N LYS A 366 42.82 -10.61 11.01
CA LYS A 366 42.32 -11.61 11.98
C LYS A 366 41.00 -12.23 11.53
N CYS A 367 40.17 -11.48 10.81
CA CYS A 367 38.89 -11.95 10.32
C CYS A 367 39.07 -12.81 9.06
N ARG A 368 38.59 -14.05 9.08
CA ARG A 368 38.67 -14.94 7.91
C ARG A 368 37.95 -14.35 6.69
N TRP A 369 36.78 -13.75 6.90
CA TRP A 369 35.94 -13.26 5.81
C TRP A 369 36.58 -12.10 5.06
N LEU A 370 37.22 -11.17 5.78
CA LEU A 370 37.94 -10.06 5.16
C LEU A 370 39.13 -10.56 4.33
N ARG A 371 39.88 -11.55 4.86
CA ARG A 371 40.98 -12.18 4.11
C ARG A 371 40.51 -12.94 2.87
N GLU A 372 39.41 -13.69 2.98
CA GLU A 372 38.88 -14.49 1.88
C GLU A 372 38.35 -13.60 0.74
N VAL A 373 37.66 -12.51 1.06
CA VAL A 373 37.19 -11.54 0.05
C VAL A 373 38.37 -10.82 -0.63
N GLU A 374 39.41 -10.48 0.14
CA GLU A 374 40.64 -9.90 -0.40
C GLU A 374 41.35 -10.89 -1.33
N ALA A 375 41.51 -12.15 -0.91
CA ALA A 375 42.10 -13.22 -1.70
C ALA A 375 41.29 -13.55 -2.97
N ALA A 376 39.96 -13.42 -2.90
CA ALA A 376 39.05 -13.56 -4.03
C ALA A 376 39.08 -12.36 -5.01
N GLY A 377 39.92 -11.35 -4.77
CA GLY A 377 40.01 -10.17 -5.63
C GLY A 377 38.73 -9.32 -5.65
N GLY A 378 37.95 -9.37 -4.57
CA GLY A 378 36.62 -8.74 -4.49
C GLY A 378 35.47 -9.63 -4.95
N GLY A 379 35.72 -10.91 -5.24
CA GLY A 379 34.67 -11.91 -5.42
C GLY A 379 33.80 -12.08 -4.17
N ALA A 380 32.55 -12.50 -4.38
CA ALA A 380 31.62 -12.78 -3.30
C ALA A 380 32.02 -14.06 -2.54
N VAL A 381 32.09 -13.97 -1.22
CA VAL A 381 32.29 -15.11 -0.32
C VAL A 381 31.04 -15.28 0.53
N GLU A 382 30.49 -16.48 0.57
CA GLU A 382 29.25 -16.78 1.28
C GLU A 382 29.49 -17.76 2.43
N ASP A 383 28.86 -17.51 3.57
CA ASP A 383 28.91 -18.41 4.72
C ASP A 383 27.81 -19.48 4.68
N ALA A 384 27.85 -20.41 5.65
CA ALA A 384 26.86 -21.48 5.74
C ALA A 384 25.44 -20.99 6.08
N GLU A 385 25.31 -19.77 6.60
CA GLU A 385 24.02 -19.16 6.89
C GLU A 385 23.48 -18.41 5.66
N GLY A 386 24.28 -18.16 4.62
CA GLY A 386 23.93 -17.43 3.41
C GLY A 386 24.16 -15.91 3.51
N PHE A 387 25.06 -15.45 4.39
CA PHE A 387 25.56 -14.08 4.38
C PHE A 387 26.72 -13.96 3.40
N THR A 388 26.64 -12.94 2.54
CA THR A 388 27.66 -12.69 1.51
C THR A 388 28.54 -11.50 1.89
N ALA A 389 29.85 -11.74 1.98
CA ALA A 389 30.87 -10.69 2.06
C ALA A 389 31.39 -10.37 0.66
N MET A 390 31.54 -9.08 0.34
CA MET A 390 32.00 -8.61 -0.97
C MET A 390 32.88 -7.37 -0.82
N ALA A 391 33.74 -7.11 -1.80
CA ALA A 391 34.47 -5.85 -1.94
C ALA A 391 34.29 -5.29 -3.36
N PRO A 392 34.45 -3.98 -3.59
CA PRO A 392 34.47 -3.41 -4.93
C PRO A 392 35.54 -4.09 -5.80
N ASN A 393 35.26 -4.23 -7.10
CA ASN A 393 36.28 -4.68 -8.05
C ASN A 393 37.43 -3.64 -8.09
N ASN A 394 38.65 -4.10 -7.84
CA ASN A 394 39.80 -3.23 -7.56
C ASN A 394 39.55 -2.29 -6.36
N ALA A 395 39.38 -2.88 -5.18
CA ALA A 395 39.12 -2.17 -3.92
C ALA A 395 40.14 -1.04 -3.64
N ARG A 396 41.41 -1.20 -4.04
CA ARG A 396 42.42 -0.14 -3.94
C ARG A 396 42.02 1.10 -4.74
N ALA A 397 41.75 0.96 -6.03
CA ALA A 397 41.34 2.09 -6.87
C ALA A 397 40.04 2.73 -6.37
N PHE A 398 39.10 1.93 -5.86
CA PHE A 398 37.87 2.44 -5.25
C PHE A 398 38.14 3.29 -3.99
N LEU A 399 39.03 2.82 -3.11
CA LEU A 399 39.42 3.54 -1.90
C LEU A 399 40.20 4.82 -2.23
N GLU A 400 41.13 4.76 -3.19
CA GLU A 400 41.87 5.93 -3.67
C GLU A 400 40.96 6.95 -4.37
N LEU A 401 39.90 6.51 -5.06
CA LEU A 401 38.88 7.41 -5.59
C LEU A 401 38.09 8.11 -4.49
N LYS A 402 37.77 7.40 -3.40
CA LYS A 402 36.95 7.92 -2.30
C LYS A 402 37.74 8.81 -1.34
N PHE A 403 39.00 8.50 -1.10
CA PHE A 403 39.82 9.09 -0.04
C PHE A 403 41.09 9.78 -0.55
N GLY A 404 41.37 9.73 -1.86
CA GLY A 404 42.54 10.34 -2.50
C GLY A 404 43.65 9.33 -2.85
N PRO A 405 44.53 9.64 -3.81
CA PRO A 405 45.64 8.78 -4.19
C PRO A 405 46.54 8.41 -3.00
N GLY A 406 46.89 7.13 -2.88
CA GLY A 406 47.73 6.62 -1.80
C GLY A 406 47.00 6.49 -0.44
N ALA A 407 45.67 6.63 -0.38
CA ALA A 407 44.90 6.47 0.85
C ALA A 407 45.01 5.08 1.48
N VAL A 408 45.34 4.05 0.68
CA VAL A 408 45.57 2.69 1.19
C VAL A 408 46.93 2.60 1.90
N GLU A 409 47.94 3.32 1.44
CA GLU A 409 49.30 3.30 1.99
C GLU A 409 49.50 4.33 3.09
N ASN A 410 48.83 5.48 2.99
CA ASN A 410 48.98 6.65 3.85
C ASN A 410 47.66 6.98 4.56
N PRO A 411 47.25 6.21 5.58
CA PRO A 411 46.03 6.51 6.31
C PRO A 411 46.17 7.83 7.08
N GLU A 412 45.28 8.80 6.79
CA GLU A 412 45.17 10.04 7.56
C GLU A 412 44.10 9.90 8.66
N TYR A 413 44.36 10.47 9.84
CA TYR A 413 43.36 10.54 10.90
C TYR A 413 42.21 11.47 10.48
N PRO A 414 40.96 11.26 10.96
CA PRO A 414 39.81 12.12 10.64
C PRO A 414 40.01 13.61 10.94
N ASN A 415 41.00 13.92 11.80
CA ASN A 415 41.43 15.29 12.08
C ASN A 415 42.97 15.37 12.12
N PRO A 416 43.65 15.52 10.98
CA PRO A 416 45.11 15.56 10.92
C PRO A 416 45.70 16.86 11.52
N ALA A 417 44.86 17.85 11.84
CA ALA A 417 45.27 19.06 12.57
C ALA A 417 45.42 18.81 14.08
N VAL A 418 44.58 17.96 14.68
CA VAL A 418 44.65 17.63 16.12
C VAL A 418 45.88 16.80 16.47
N LYS A 419 46.36 15.95 15.56
CA LYS A 419 47.61 15.20 15.77
C LYS A 419 48.86 16.08 15.63
N ARG A 420 48.80 17.13 14.79
CA ARG A 420 49.89 18.13 14.64
C ARG A 420 50.07 18.98 15.89
N LEU A 421 48.98 19.33 16.59
CA LEU A 421 49.00 20.03 17.88
C LEU A 421 49.61 19.23 19.04
N GLY A 422 49.82 17.91 18.88
CA GLY A 422 50.43 17.06 19.91
C GLY A 422 51.91 16.71 19.67
N GLN A 423 52.51 17.15 18.55
CA GLN A 423 53.91 16.90 18.21
C GLN A 423 54.74 18.19 18.04
N GLY A 424 54.23 19.30 18.54
CA GLY A 424 54.95 20.57 18.56
C GLY A 424 54.13 21.63 19.29
N ASP A 425 54.21 21.59 20.62
CA ASP A 425 54.32 22.74 21.52
C ASP A 425 55.02 22.28 22.81
#